data_AF-A0A428ISY1-F1
#
_entry.id   AF-A0A428ISY1-F1
#
_cell.length_a   1.000
_cell.length_b   1.000
_cell.length_c   1.000
_cell.angle_alpha   90.00
_cell.angle_beta   90.00
_cell.angle_gamma   90.00
#
_symmetry.space_group_name_H-M   'P 1'
#
loop_
_entity.id
_entity.type
_entity.pdbx_description
1 polymer ?
#
loop_
_entity_poly.entity_id
_entity_poly.type
_entity_poly.pdbx_seq_one_letter_code
_entity_poly.pdbx_strand_id
1 'polypeptide(L)'
;MDKAEKQADQFDKVYQEAKTYLDKEINKIFDKFQRDYGLSQVDARQVLKNMKDKKDLNELRKVLEARPNDPNIQRLLADLDSPAYSFRMKRLERLSDDLDRMRESIYHSEKTGSDAFYSDLMKDSYYKATFDLQQQTGLAYGFSGLPESEIKHLQSFSWLDDGSTYSTDIWKNTGKLTSSIKDELLMSLMTGRDIRGTAQAIAERFNVGQNDARRLVRTESAFFHNQMELLSYEEANIEKYIFVAVLDKRTSHICQEHDNKIYDRDKAVPGVNCPPMHPWCRSTTVGYDEDANYSKLKRRARNPVTGKTELVPADMTYKEWYSKYVDDEDVVKESKNGIKTFDFYPLTEDNIGDRERILNISKRLKAVSEEYEKETGKNILELAANKKLTDRSKPYDDEKSKFIRFLYKQVGYDRKPNILNENNIVGLETIFRGISDSESGEINSKTLKDNFSKGKLDLSGRAKSAHGRGIYFGSRFVAERYANKGTNPLLIKAFYDPSDFKFLTDELYKKEKHTWLKNLDDDNELYEYYYFLMSQVGINDSNADIFAVLHGYDGYKAMHNDGLYTVVYNRSKLGVLKDD
;
A
#
# COMPACT_ATOMS: atom_id res chain seq x y z
N MET A 1 19.60 -2.32 -15.86
CA MET A 1 18.60 -2.89 -14.93
C MET A 1 18.74 -4.39 -14.75
N ASP A 2 18.83 -5.22 -15.79
CA ASP A 2 18.95 -6.69 -15.62
C ASP A 2 20.15 -7.14 -14.77
N LYS A 3 21.29 -6.45 -14.87
CA LYS A 3 22.46 -6.72 -14.02
C LYS A 3 22.16 -6.46 -12.53
N ALA A 4 21.40 -5.40 -12.23
CA ALA A 4 20.96 -5.07 -10.87
C ALA A 4 20.00 -6.12 -10.32
N GLU A 5 19.09 -6.65 -11.15
CA GLU A 5 18.20 -7.75 -10.74
C GLU A 5 18.99 -9.02 -10.40
N LYS A 6 19.98 -9.38 -11.21
CA LYS A 6 20.84 -10.53 -10.93
C LYS A 6 21.62 -10.36 -9.63
N GLN A 7 22.06 -9.15 -9.31
CA GLN A 7 22.73 -8.88 -8.03
C GLN A 7 21.74 -8.99 -6.86
N ALA A 8 20.54 -8.42 -7.00
CA ALA A 8 19.49 -8.57 -6.00
C ALA A 8 19.10 -10.04 -5.78
N ASP A 9 19.01 -10.85 -6.84
CA ASP A 9 18.74 -12.29 -6.75
C ASP A 9 19.81 -13.04 -5.93
N GLN A 10 21.05 -12.54 -5.87
CA GLN A 10 22.09 -13.11 -5.00
C GLN A 10 21.84 -12.77 -3.54
N PHE A 11 21.47 -11.52 -3.24
CA PHE A 11 21.11 -11.11 -1.88
C PHE A 11 19.85 -11.84 -1.39
N ASP A 12 18.87 -12.03 -2.26
CA ASP A 12 17.66 -12.82 -1.96
C ASP A 12 17.97 -14.21 -1.40
N LYS A 13 19.02 -14.87 -1.91
CA LYS A 13 19.46 -16.19 -1.39
C LYS A 13 19.99 -16.09 0.03
N VAL A 14 20.78 -15.06 0.34
CA VAL A 14 21.32 -14.81 1.69
C VAL A 14 20.18 -14.63 2.70
N TYR A 15 19.17 -13.84 2.34
CA TYR A 15 17.98 -13.64 3.17
C TYR A 15 17.19 -14.94 3.35
N GLN A 16 17.04 -15.75 2.29
CA GLN A 16 16.31 -17.02 2.36
C GLN A 16 17.04 -18.07 3.22
N GLU A 17 18.37 -18.12 3.18
CA GLU A 17 19.18 -18.98 4.05
C GLU A 17 19.08 -18.56 5.52
N ALA A 18 19.19 -17.26 5.79
CA ALA A 18 19.03 -16.67 7.12
C ALA A 18 17.64 -16.95 7.71
N LYS A 19 16.59 -16.77 6.92
CA LYS A 19 15.21 -17.13 7.28
C LYS A 19 15.07 -18.62 7.62
N THR A 20 15.61 -19.49 6.77
CA THR A 20 15.54 -20.95 6.94
C THR A 20 16.25 -21.40 8.23
N TYR A 21 17.37 -20.77 8.60
CA TYR A 21 18.01 -20.98 9.89
C TYR A 21 17.11 -20.57 11.05
N LEU A 22 16.53 -19.37 10.98
CA LEU A 22 15.71 -18.83 12.05
C LEU A 22 14.42 -19.64 12.28
N ASP A 23 13.75 -20.07 11.21
CA ASP A 23 12.56 -20.93 11.28
C ASP A 23 12.83 -22.23 12.07
N LYS A 24 14.03 -22.81 11.94
CA LYS A 24 14.44 -24.00 12.69
C LYS A 24 14.63 -23.71 14.19
N GLU A 25 15.14 -22.53 14.54
CA GLU A 25 15.37 -22.15 15.94
C GLU A 25 14.08 -21.74 16.66
N ILE A 26 13.15 -21.05 15.96
CA ILE A 26 11.82 -20.69 16.48
C ILE A 26 11.06 -21.93 16.94
N ASN A 27 11.09 -23.00 16.15
CA ASN A 27 10.37 -24.24 16.48
C ASN A 27 10.81 -24.83 17.82
N LYS A 28 12.09 -24.67 18.17
CA LYS A 28 12.67 -25.17 19.42
C LYS A 28 12.30 -24.31 20.64
N ILE A 29 11.80 -23.09 20.43
CA ILE A 29 11.38 -22.16 21.49
C ILE A 29 9.87 -22.26 21.71
N PHE A 30 9.07 -22.11 20.64
CA PHE A 30 7.64 -21.80 20.76
C PHE A 30 6.68 -23.01 20.76
N ASP A 31 7.14 -24.23 20.45
CA ASP A 31 6.28 -25.44 20.43
C ASP A 31 5.51 -25.69 21.75
N LYS A 32 6.04 -25.22 22.89
CA LYS A 32 5.41 -25.37 24.22
C LYS A 32 4.96 -24.06 24.86
N PHE A 33 4.97 -22.95 24.10
CA PHE A 33 4.58 -21.61 24.58
C PHE A 33 3.17 -21.19 24.13
N GLN A 34 2.49 -22.03 23.35
CA GLN A 34 1.10 -21.80 22.99
C GLN A 34 0.23 -21.90 24.24
N ARG A 35 -0.48 -20.81 24.54
CA ARG A 35 -1.28 -20.67 25.77
C ARG A 35 -2.61 -19.99 25.47
N ASP A 36 -3.62 -20.32 26.25
CA ASP A 36 -4.96 -19.72 26.15
C ASP A 36 -5.08 -18.37 26.87
N TYR A 37 -3.97 -17.87 27.43
CA TYR A 37 -3.86 -16.57 28.09
C TYR A 37 -2.62 -15.83 27.58
N GLY A 38 -2.68 -14.51 27.64
CA GLY A 38 -1.63 -13.61 27.17
C GLY A 38 -2.19 -12.20 27.00
N LEU A 39 -1.31 -11.28 26.63
CA LEU A 39 -1.73 -9.93 26.26
C LEU A 39 -2.50 -9.95 24.93
N SER A 40 -3.42 -8.99 24.76
CA SER A 40 -3.93 -8.71 23.43
C SER A 40 -2.79 -8.19 22.54
N GLN A 41 -2.92 -8.33 21.21
CA GLN A 41 -1.89 -7.77 20.31
C GLN A 41 -1.71 -6.26 20.49
N VAL A 42 -2.76 -5.53 20.87
CA VAL A 42 -2.70 -4.08 21.12
C VAL A 42 -1.88 -3.81 22.38
N ASP A 43 -2.15 -4.52 23.46
CA ASP A 43 -1.44 -4.33 24.73
C ASP A 43 0.03 -4.74 24.62
N ALA A 44 0.31 -5.83 23.92
CA ALA A 44 1.68 -6.29 23.65
C ALA A 44 2.47 -5.28 22.79
N ARG A 45 1.85 -4.66 21.78
CA ARG A 45 2.48 -3.55 21.03
C ARG A 45 2.76 -2.34 21.91
N GLN A 46 1.84 -2.01 22.82
CA GLN A 46 2.08 -0.92 23.77
C GLN A 46 3.20 -1.25 24.76
N VAL A 47 3.40 -2.52 25.11
CA VAL A 47 4.57 -2.96 25.89
C VAL A 47 5.84 -2.74 25.08
N LEU A 48 5.92 -3.22 23.83
CA LEU A 48 7.09 -3.01 22.97
C LEU A 48 7.44 -1.53 22.78
N LYS A 49 6.44 -0.68 22.55
CA LYS A 49 6.65 0.78 22.40
C LYS A 49 7.23 1.42 23.66
N ASN A 50 6.96 0.85 24.83
CA ASN A 50 7.46 1.36 26.11
C ASN A 50 8.84 0.80 26.49
N MET A 51 9.40 -0.14 25.73
CA MET A 51 10.76 -0.65 25.93
C MET A 51 11.77 0.35 25.36
N LYS A 52 12.44 1.12 26.24
CA LYS A 52 13.22 2.30 25.83
C LYS A 52 14.61 1.98 25.29
N ASP A 53 15.23 0.91 25.78
CA ASP A 53 16.66 0.65 25.55
C ASP A 53 16.93 -0.51 24.59
N LYS A 54 16.49 -1.72 24.98
CA LYS A 54 16.78 -2.96 24.25
C LYS A 54 15.54 -3.82 24.11
N LYS A 55 15.40 -4.48 22.96
CA LYS A 55 14.36 -5.47 22.68
C LYS A 55 14.76 -6.84 23.24
N ASP A 56 14.98 -6.90 24.55
CA ASP A 56 15.39 -8.12 25.27
C ASP A 56 14.42 -8.48 26.40
N LEU A 57 14.63 -9.66 26.99
CA LEU A 57 13.76 -10.18 28.05
C LEU A 57 13.82 -9.38 29.34
N ASN A 58 14.95 -8.76 29.65
CA ASN A 58 15.12 -7.99 30.88
C ASN A 58 14.31 -6.70 30.80
N GLU A 59 14.37 -6.01 29.68
CA GLU A 59 13.59 -4.80 29.47
C GLU A 59 12.09 -5.11 29.35
N LEU A 60 11.73 -6.21 28.68
CA LEU A 60 10.35 -6.69 28.65
C LEU A 60 9.81 -6.89 30.07
N ARG A 61 10.59 -7.55 30.92
CA ARG A 61 10.22 -7.81 32.32
C ARG A 61 9.94 -6.51 33.07
N LYS A 62 10.82 -5.51 32.99
CA LYS A 62 10.63 -4.21 33.66
C LYS A 62 9.32 -3.54 33.24
N VAL A 63 9.01 -3.54 31.94
CA VAL A 63 7.80 -2.89 31.41
C VAL A 63 6.54 -3.65 31.86
N LEU A 64 6.60 -4.97 31.96
CA LEU A 64 5.50 -5.80 32.47
C LEU A 64 5.28 -5.58 33.98
N GLU A 65 6.35 -5.57 34.79
CA GLU A 65 6.29 -5.34 36.23
C GLU A 65 5.68 -3.97 36.60
N ALA A 66 5.83 -2.97 35.72
CA ALA A 66 5.20 -1.65 35.87
C ALA A 66 3.66 -1.66 35.70
N ARG A 67 3.05 -2.79 35.34
CA ARG A 67 1.60 -2.96 35.16
C ARG A 67 1.05 -4.05 36.10
N PRO A 68 1.14 -3.88 37.43
CA PRO A 68 0.89 -4.96 38.39
C PRO A 68 -0.57 -5.44 38.45
N ASN A 69 -1.53 -4.62 38.01
CA ASN A 69 -2.96 -4.88 38.16
C ASN A 69 -3.57 -5.76 37.06
N ASP A 70 -2.80 -6.19 36.04
CA ASP A 70 -3.29 -7.06 34.97
C ASP A 70 -3.02 -8.54 35.30
N PRO A 71 -4.06 -9.38 35.50
CA PRO A 71 -3.91 -10.80 35.83
C PRO A 71 -3.16 -11.62 34.76
N ASN A 72 -3.26 -11.25 33.48
CA ASN A 72 -2.54 -11.94 32.40
C ASN A 72 -1.05 -11.60 32.45
N ILE A 73 -0.70 -10.36 32.81
CA ILE A 73 0.70 -9.95 33.04
C ILE A 73 1.28 -10.71 34.22
N GLN A 74 0.56 -10.85 35.34
CA GLN A 74 1.04 -11.60 36.49
C GLN A 74 1.31 -13.07 36.16
N ARG A 75 0.42 -13.71 35.38
CA ARG A 75 0.65 -15.08 34.89
C ARG A 75 1.85 -15.18 33.96
N LEU A 76 2.00 -14.21 33.05
CA LEU A 76 3.15 -14.16 32.15
C LEU A 76 4.46 -14.02 32.94
N LEU A 77 4.53 -13.12 33.92
CA LEU A 77 5.69 -12.96 34.79
C LEU A 77 6.01 -14.25 35.56
N ALA A 78 4.99 -14.92 36.10
CA ALA A 78 5.16 -16.22 36.76
C ALA A 78 5.71 -17.32 35.82
N ASP A 79 5.28 -17.32 34.55
CA ASP A 79 5.84 -18.22 33.53
C ASP A 79 7.31 -17.90 33.24
N LEU A 80 7.66 -16.62 33.14
CA LEU A 80 9.05 -16.20 32.91
C LEU A 80 9.97 -16.63 34.06
N ASP A 81 9.44 -16.65 35.30
CA ASP A 81 10.15 -17.10 36.50
C ASP A 81 10.14 -18.63 36.70
N SER A 82 9.31 -19.35 35.96
CA SER A 82 9.14 -20.79 36.16
C SER A 82 10.39 -21.58 35.70
N PRO A 83 10.89 -22.53 36.53
CA PRO A 83 11.95 -23.44 36.13
C PRO A 83 11.64 -24.19 34.82
N ALA A 84 10.36 -24.47 34.54
CA ALA A 84 9.91 -25.15 33.32
C ALA A 84 10.18 -24.36 32.03
N TYR A 85 10.27 -23.03 32.12
CA TYR A 85 10.51 -22.13 30.98
C TYR A 85 11.92 -21.54 30.95
N SER A 86 12.69 -21.65 32.04
CA SER A 86 14.07 -21.13 32.16
C SER A 86 14.99 -21.49 30.98
N PHE A 87 14.98 -22.75 30.53
CA PHE A 87 15.79 -23.20 29.39
C PHE A 87 15.39 -22.52 28.08
N ARG A 88 14.10 -22.24 27.89
CA ARG A 88 13.56 -21.61 26.69
C ARG A 88 13.82 -20.11 26.67
N MET A 89 13.78 -19.45 27.83
CA MET A 89 14.18 -18.04 27.95
C MET A 89 15.65 -17.86 27.59
N LYS A 90 16.54 -18.73 28.10
CA LYS A 90 17.96 -18.75 27.68
C LYS A 90 18.14 -19.00 26.17
N ARG A 91 17.29 -19.84 25.57
CA ARG A 91 17.32 -20.09 24.13
C ARG A 91 16.85 -18.88 23.32
N LEU A 92 15.82 -18.16 23.81
CA LEU A 92 15.33 -16.93 23.20
C LEU A 92 16.36 -15.79 23.29
N GLU A 93 17.06 -15.66 24.42
CA GLU A 93 18.19 -14.72 24.56
C GLU A 93 19.31 -15.03 23.57
N ARG A 94 19.73 -16.29 23.48
CA ARG A 94 20.73 -16.72 22.48
C ARG A 94 20.26 -16.46 21.06
N LEU A 95 18.98 -16.66 20.77
CA LEU A 95 18.43 -16.38 19.45
C LEU A 95 18.47 -14.88 19.15
N SER A 96 18.23 -14.03 20.14
CA SER A 96 18.39 -12.58 20.00
C SER A 96 19.84 -12.20 19.66
N ASP A 97 20.84 -12.83 20.28
CA ASP A 97 22.25 -12.62 19.96
C ASP A 97 22.61 -13.16 18.56
N ASP A 98 22.06 -14.32 18.17
CA ASP A 98 22.19 -14.88 16.83
C ASP A 98 21.66 -13.92 15.76
N LEU A 99 20.58 -13.18 16.04
CA LEU A 99 20.03 -12.20 15.11
C LEU A 99 20.94 -10.98 14.91
N ASP A 100 21.71 -10.59 15.92
CA ASP A 100 22.71 -9.52 15.77
C ASP A 100 23.90 -10.00 14.93
N ARG A 101 24.36 -11.24 15.12
CA ARG A 101 25.38 -11.85 14.25
C ARG A 101 24.89 -12.02 12.81
N MET A 102 23.64 -12.43 12.64
CA MET A 102 23.00 -12.56 11.33
C MET A 102 22.93 -11.21 10.62
N ARG A 103 22.59 -10.12 11.35
CA ARG A 103 22.63 -8.75 10.81
C ARG A 103 24.01 -8.43 10.22
N GLU A 104 25.07 -8.64 10.98
CA GLU A 104 26.44 -8.37 10.54
C GLU A 104 26.80 -9.20 9.31
N SER A 105 26.43 -10.49 9.30
CA SER A 105 26.69 -11.38 8.17
C SER A 105 25.97 -10.94 6.90
N ILE A 106 24.68 -10.57 6.99
CA ILE A 106 23.89 -10.09 5.85
C ILE A 106 24.48 -8.77 5.35
N TYR A 107 24.76 -7.82 6.27
CA TYR A 107 25.38 -6.55 5.95
C TYR A 107 26.70 -6.71 5.18
N HIS A 108 27.60 -7.56 5.67
CA HIS A 108 28.88 -7.79 5.01
C HIS A 108 28.71 -8.42 3.63
N SER A 109 27.75 -9.34 3.48
CA SER A 109 27.44 -9.96 2.19
C SER A 109 26.91 -8.94 1.19
N GLU A 110 25.92 -8.15 1.57
CA GLU A 110 25.34 -7.10 0.72
C GLU A 110 26.34 -6.02 0.37
N LYS A 111 27.11 -5.53 1.35
CA LYS A 111 28.10 -4.48 1.12
C LYS A 111 29.18 -4.97 0.16
N THR A 112 29.76 -6.14 0.42
CA THR A 112 30.84 -6.67 -0.45
C THR A 112 30.33 -6.93 -1.87
N GLY A 113 29.13 -7.51 -1.99
CA GLY A 113 28.50 -7.73 -3.30
C GLY A 113 28.21 -6.42 -4.03
N SER A 114 27.74 -5.40 -3.31
CA SER A 114 27.42 -4.07 -3.85
C SER A 114 28.69 -3.32 -4.27
N ASP A 115 29.74 -3.32 -3.46
CA ASP A 115 31.03 -2.67 -3.75
C ASP A 115 31.62 -3.20 -5.07
N ALA A 116 31.61 -4.53 -5.26
CA ALA A 116 32.10 -5.16 -6.49
C ALA A 116 31.16 -4.83 -7.67
N PHE A 117 29.85 -5.03 -7.49
CA PHE A 117 28.86 -4.84 -8.53
C PHE A 117 28.80 -3.40 -9.05
N TYR A 118 28.80 -2.39 -8.18
CA TYR A 118 28.75 -0.99 -8.60
C TYR A 118 30.01 -0.54 -9.31
N SER A 119 31.19 -1.06 -8.91
CA SER A 119 32.45 -0.81 -9.62
C SER A 119 32.36 -1.26 -11.08
N ASP A 120 31.88 -2.49 -11.30
CA ASP A 120 31.71 -3.06 -12.64
C ASP A 120 30.60 -2.35 -13.42
N LEU A 121 29.47 -2.05 -12.76
CA LEU A 121 28.35 -1.34 -13.37
C LEU A 121 28.74 0.05 -13.88
N MET A 122 29.54 0.80 -13.11
CA MET A 122 30.01 2.13 -13.50
C MET A 122 30.92 2.05 -14.73
N LYS A 123 31.90 1.14 -14.72
CA LYS A 123 32.79 0.89 -15.87
C LYS A 123 31.96 0.54 -17.11
N ASP A 124 31.07 -0.44 -16.99
CA ASP A 124 30.22 -0.87 -18.08
C ASP A 124 29.32 0.24 -18.61
N SER A 125 28.71 1.04 -17.72
CA SER A 125 27.80 2.12 -18.11
C SER A 125 28.55 3.24 -18.82
N TYR A 126 29.69 3.67 -18.28
CA TYR A 126 30.50 4.74 -18.86
C TYR A 126 31.02 4.37 -20.25
N TYR A 127 31.65 3.21 -20.39
CA TYR A 127 32.18 2.78 -21.69
C TYR A 127 31.08 2.48 -22.70
N LYS A 128 29.93 1.98 -22.25
CA LYS A 128 28.77 1.75 -23.12
C LYS A 128 28.16 3.06 -23.62
N ALA A 129 27.95 4.04 -22.73
CA ALA A 129 27.42 5.36 -23.09
C ALA A 129 28.34 6.05 -24.13
N THR A 130 29.65 6.06 -23.87
CA THR A 130 30.64 6.65 -24.77
C THR A 130 30.68 5.92 -26.12
N PHE A 131 30.65 4.58 -26.12
CA PHE A 131 30.59 3.80 -27.36
C PHE A 131 29.31 4.09 -28.14
N ASP A 132 28.16 4.16 -27.46
CA ASP A 132 26.88 4.41 -28.11
C ASP A 132 26.82 5.82 -28.71
N LEU A 133 27.38 6.84 -28.04
CA LEU A 133 27.51 8.19 -28.59
C LEU A 133 28.43 8.25 -29.82
N GLN A 134 29.60 7.60 -29.79
CA GLN A 134 30.50 7.54 -30.94
C GLN A 134 29.84 6.83 -32.14
N GLN A 135 29.13 5.73 -31.88
CA GLN A 135 28.41 4.99 -32.93
C GLN A 135 27.25 5.80 -33.52
N GLN A 136 26.55 6.59 -32.71
CA GLN A 136 25.42 7.41 -33.17
C GLN A 136 25.90 8.62 -33.97
N THR A 137 26.96 9.29 -33.53
CA THR A 137 27.51 10.48 -34.18
C THR A 137 28.37 10.13 -35.40
N GLY A 138 28.94 8.93 -35.44
CA GLY A 138 29.97 8.55 -36.42
C GLY A 138 31.30 9.27 -36.19
N LEU A 139 31.45 9.95 -35.05
CA LEU A 139 32.63 10.74 -34.70
C LEU A 139 33.42 10.03 -33.61
N ALA A 140 34.71 9.78 -33.87
CA ALA A 140 35.64 9.38 -32.84
C ALA A 140 36.15 10.64 -32.11
N TYR A 141 35.71 10.82 -30.86
CA TYR A 141 36.26 11.81 -29.94
C TYR A 141 37.16 11.12 -28.90
N GLY A 142 38.16 11.85 -28.40
CA GLY A 142 39.00 11.38 -27.32
C GLY A 142 38.21 11.36 -26.01
N PHE A 143 38.33 10.29 -25.24
CA PHE A 143 37.75 10.20 -23.90
C PHE A 143 38.77 9.63 -22.92
N SER A 144 38.69 10.03 -21.66
CA SER A 144 39.55 9.51 -20.59
C SER A 144 39.05 8.16 -20.08
N GLY A 145 39.95 7.28 -19.64
CA GLY A 145 39.52 6.08 -18.92
C GLY A 145 38.90 6.46 -17.57
N LEU A 146 37.83 5.78 -17.14
CA LEU A 146 37.20 6.03 -15.84
C LEU A 146 38.18 5.68 -14.70
N PRO A 147 38.69 6.67 -13.93
CA PRO A 147 39.72 6.39 -12.94
C PRO A 147 39.12 5.72 -11.71
N GLU A 148 39.88 4.80 -11.11
CA GLU A 148 39.43 4.08 -9.91
C GLU A 148 39.17 5.01 -8.71
N SER A 149 39.77 6.20 -8.68
CA SER A 149 39.48 7.24 -7.69
C SER A 149 38.07 7.79 -7.80
N GLU A 150 37.54 7.95 -9.01
CA GLU A 150 36.18 8.46 -9.23
C GLU A 150 35.14 7.41 -8.83
N ILE A 151 35.40 6.14 -9.15
CA ILE A 151 34.59 5.00 -8.72
C ILE A 151 34.47 4.98 -7.19
N LYS A 152 35.60 5.09 -6.49
CA LYS A 152 35.62 5.11 -5.01
C LYS A 152 34.94 6.36 -4.45
N HIS A 153 35.14 7.51 -5.08
CA HIS A 153 34.48 8.76 -4.69
C HIS A 153 32.96 8.58 -4.74
N LEU A 154 32.41 8.15 -5.89
CA LEU A 154 30.97 7.95 -6.07
C LEU A 154 30.39 6.86 -5.15
N GLN A 155 31.13 5.78 -4.87
CA GLN A 155 30.70 4.78 -3.89
C GLN A 155 30.59 5.33 -2.47
N SER A 156 31.43 6.30 -2.12
CA SER A 156 31.38 6.97 -0.82
C SER A 156 30.50 8.23 -0.80
N PHE A 157 29.96 8.63 -1.95
CA PHE A 157 29.20 9.86 -2.11
C PHE A 157 27.78 9.67 -1.58
N SER A 158 27.34 10.61 -0.75
CA SER A 158 25.95 10.71 -0.31
C SER A 158 25.19 11.63 -1.24
N TRP A 159 24.36 11.05 -2.11
CA TRP A 159 23.48 11.82 -3.00
C TRP A 159 22.10 12.12 -2.38
N LEU A 160 21.86 11.67 -1.14
CA LEU A 160 20.64 11.94 -0.38
C LEU A 160 20.84 13.10 0.61
N ASP A 161 19.78 13.85 0.86
CA ASP A 161 19.78 15.00 1.78
C ASP A 161 20.07 14.61 3.24
N ASP A 162 19.83 13.35 3.62
CA ASP A 162 20.08 12.86 4.98
C ASP A 162 21.55 12.45 5.24
N GLY A 163 22.43 12.61 4.24
CA GLY A 163 23.85 12.28 4.36
C GLY A 163 24.16 10.79 4.29
N SER A 164 23.19 9.94 3.93
CA SER A 164 23.38 8.50 3.86
C SER A 164 23.99 8.02 2.54
N THR A 165 24.84 7.00 2.66
CA THR A 165 25.36 6.21 1.54
C THR A 165 24.65 4.87 1.48
N TYR A 166 24.74 4.16 0.35
CA TYR A 166 24.19 2.80 0.25
C TYR A 166 24.72 1.88 1.36
N SER A 167 25.99 2.00 1.75
CA SER A 167 26.56 1.19 2.83
C SER A 167 25.87 1.49 4.17
N THR A 168 25.59 2.76 4.46
CA THR A 168 24.83 3.10 5.67
C THR A 168 23.39 2.60 5.60
N ASP A 169 22.77 2.61 4.42
CA ASP A 169 21.40 2.13 4.23
C ASP A 169 21.28 0.61 4.31
N ILE A 170 22.27 -0.16 3.84
CA ILE A 170 22.34 -1.62 4.10
C ILE A 170 22.37 -1.85 5.62
N TRP A 171 23.17 -1.08 6.38
CA TRP A 171 23.26 -1.22 7.82
C TRP A 171 21.95 -0.85 8.54
N LYS A 172 21.26 0.20 8.08
CA LYS A 172 19.92 0.58 8.57
C LYS A 172 18.90 -0.51 8.27
N ASN A 173 18.83 -1.02 7.04
CA ASN A 173 17.86 -2.02 6.60
C ASN A 173 18.02 -3.35 7.34
N THR A 174 19.25 -3.86 7.43
CA THR A 174 19.55 -5.09 8.19
C THR A 174 19.25 -4.91 9.68
N GLY A 175 19.52 -3.72 10.25
CA GLY A 175 19.14 -3.37 11.61
C GLY A 175 17.62 -3.34 11.82
N LYS A 176 16.87 -2.75 10.89
CA LYS A 176 15.40 -2.73 10.92
C LYS A 176 14.82 -4.15 10.86
N LEU A 177 15.37 -5.02 10.01
CA LEU A 177 14.98 -6.43 9.94
C LEU A 177 15.19 -7.12 11.30
N THR A 178 16.41 -7.07 11.84
CA THR A 178 16.74 -7.69 13.14
C THR A 178 15.86 -7.17 14.27
N SER A 179 15.65 -5.86 14.33
CA SER A 179 14.78 -5.22 15.33
C SER A 179 13.32 -5.70 15.21
N SER A 180 12.81 -5.80 13.98
CA SER A 180 11.44 -6.27 13.71
C SER A 180 11.26 -7.75 14.04
N ILE A 181 12.28 -8.58 13.82
CA ILE A 181 12.23 -10.00 14.21
C ILE A 181 12.23 -10.12 15.74
N LYS A 182 13.08 -9.34 16.44
CA LYS A 182 13.08 -9.30 17.91
C LYS A 182 11.70 -8.91 18.46
N ASP A 183 11.03 -7.93 17.83
CA ASP A 183 9.64 -7.59 18.17
C ASP A 183 8.70 -8.78 18.00
N GLU A 184 8.73 -9.47 16.86
CA GLU A 184 7.82 -10.60 16.62
C GLU A 184 8.05 -11.76 17.61
N LEU A 185 9.30 -11.99 18.02
CA LEU A 185 9.63 -12.98 19.05
C LEU A 185 9.02 -12.58 20.41
N LEU A 186 9.18 -11.32 20.83
CA LEU A 186 8.60 -10.82 22.07
C LEU A 186 7.07 -10.73 22.03
N MET A 187 6.50 -10.32 20.89
CA MET A 187 5.05 -10.36 20.65
C MET A 187 4.51 -11.76 20.83
N SER A 188 5.18 -12.75 20.26
CA SER A 188 4.74 -14.14 20.34
C SER A 188 4.81 -14.67 21.77
N LEU A 189 5.85 -14.29 22.52
CA LEU A 189 5.99 -14.59 23.95
C LEU A 189 4.87 -13.98 24.79
N MET A 190 4.56 -12.69 24.58
CA MET A 190 3.55 -11.97 25.37
C MET A 190 2.11 -12.38 25.07
N THR A 191 1.82 -12.70 23.80
CA THR A 191 0.45 -12.99 23.35
C THR A 191 0.10 -14.47 23.38
N GLY A 192 1.09 -15.36 23.58
CA GLY A 192 0.89 -16.81 23.49
C GLY A 192 0.65 -17.29 22.05
N ARG A 193 1.10 -16.51 21.05
CA ARG A 193 0.91 -16.79 19.62
C ARG A 193 1.45 -18.18 19.27
N ASP A 194 0.68 -18.94 18.50
CA ASP A 194 1.11 -20.26 18.06
C ASP A 194 2.35 -20.21 17.14
N ILE A 195 3.04 -21.33 17.05
CA ILE A 195 4.29 -21.49 16.30
C ILE A 195 4.16 -21.16 14.81
N ARG A 196 3.02 -21.48 14.17
CA ARG A 196 2.79 -21.20 12.75
C ARG A 196 2.59 -19.72 12.53
N GLY A 197 1.83 -19.07 13.41
CA GLY A 197 1.65 -17.61 13.40
C GLY A 197 2.97 -16.87 13.62
N THR A 198 3.82 -17.37 14.53
CA THR A 198 5.15 -16.79 14.79
C THR A 198 6.08 -16.93 13.58
N ALA A 199 6.20 -18.14 13.02
CA ALA A 199 7.01 -18.39 11.83
C ALA A 199 6.53 -17.55 10.63
N GLN A 200 5.21 -17.44 10.43
CA GLN A 200 4.64 -16.62 9.37
C GLN A 200 5.00 -15.13 9.55
N ALA A 201 4.82 -14.57 10.74
CA ALA A 201 5.13 -13.16 10.99
C ALA A 201 6.62 -12.85 10.76
N ILE A 202 7.51 -13.77 11.14
CA ILE A 202 8.96 -13.62 10.91
C ILE A 202 9.31 -13.77 9.44
N ALA A 203 8.73 -14.75 8.74
CA ALA A 203 8.88 -14.92 7.30
C ALA A 203 8.49 -13.64 6.53
N GLU A 204 7.45 -12.95 7.00
CA GLU A 204 7.00 -11.68 6.45
C GLU A 204 8.03 -10.57 6.65
N ARG A 205 8.68 -10.48 7.83
CA ARG A 205 9.77 -9.52 8.05
C ARG A 205 10.95 -9.76 7.12
N PHE A 206 11.32 -11.02 6.89
CA PHE A 206 12.37 -11.36 5.92
C PHE A 206 12.02 -10.94 4.50
N ASN A 207 10.78 -11.14 4.06
CA ASN A 207 10.35 -10.70 2.73
C ASN A 207 10.44 -9.17 2.58
N VAL A 208 10.14 -8.41 3.63
CA VAL A 208 10.33 -6.94 3.64
C VAL A 208 11.80 -6.58 3.51
N GLY A 209 12.66 -7.20 4.33
CA GLY A 209 14.11 -6.96 4.28
C GLY A 209 14.73 -7.31 2.92
N GLN A 210 14.28 -8.41 2.31
CA GLN A 210 14.67 -8.83 0.95
C GLN A 210 14.27 -7.78 -0.09
N ASN A 211 13.03 -7.28 -0.01
CA ASN A 211 12.55 -6.24 -0.90
C ASN A 211 13.27 -4.89 -0.70
N ASP A 212 13.62 -4.54 0.54
CA ASP A 212 14.42 -3.35 0.84
C ASP A 212 15.83 -3.44 0.25
N ALA A 213 16.48 -4.60 0.33
CA ALA A 213 17.78 -4.86 -0.31
C ALA A 213 17.69 -4.74 -1.85
N ARG A 214 16.69 -5.40 -2.48
CA ARG A 214 16.45 -5.29 -3.93
C ARG A 214 16.18 -3.86 -4.37
N ARG A 215 15.35 -3.12 -3.63
CA ARG A 215 15.06 -1.71 -3.89
C ARG A 215 16.34 -0.88 -3.87
N LEU A 216 17.17 -1.07 -2.85
CA LEU A 216 18.40 -0.32 -2.68
C LEU A 216 19.33 -0.57 -3.87
N VAL A 217 19.63 -1.84 -4.19
CA VAL A 217 20.49 -2.20 -5.32
C VAL A 217 20.05 -1.56 -6.63
N ARG A 218 18.75 -1.59 -6.93
CA ARG A 218 18.22 -0.99 -8.15
C ARG A 218 18.29 0.53 -8.16
N THR A 219 18.01 1.16 -7.03
CA THR A 219 17.99 2.62 -6.92
C THR A 219 19.41 3.17 -7.05
N GLU A 220 20.37 2.58 -6.36
CA GLU A 220 21.79 2.92 -6.50
C GLU A 220 22.31 2.60 -7.92
N SER A 221 21.86 1.49 -8.52
CA SER A 221 22.21 1.20 -9.92
C SER A 221 21.71 2.27 -10.88
N ALA A 222 20.52 2.82 -10.64
CA ALA A 222 19.99 3.93 -11.42
C ALA A 222 20.83 5.19 -11.21
N PHE A 223 21.22 5.49 -9.96
CA PHE A 223 22.13 6.60 -9.65
C PHE A 223 23.45 6.45 -10.40
N PHE A 224 24.20 5.38 -10.18
CA PHE A 224 25.49 5.17 -10.82
C PHE A 224 25.40 5.19 -12.34
N HIS A 225 24.38 4.57 -12.93
CA HIS A 225 24.18 4.59 -14.37
C HIS A 225 24.01 6.01 -14.93
N ASN A 226 23.14 6.83 -14.32
CA ASN A 226 22.92 8.20 -14.79
C ASN A 226 24.14 9.10 -14.53
N GLN A 227 24.89 8.89 -13.45
CA GLN A 227 26.17 9.60 -13.25
C GLN A 227 27.17 9.28 -14.36
N MET A 228 27.24 8.02 -14.80
CA MET A 228 28.14 7.63 -15.91
C MET A 228 27.69 8.19 -17.26
N GLU A 229 26.38 8.31 -17.51
CA GLU A 229 25.84 9.00 -18.68
C GLU A 229 26.26 10.48 -18.69
N LEU A 230 26.12 11.19 -17.57
CA LEU A 230 26.52 12.59 -17.45
C LEU A 230 28.03 12.80 -17.68
N LEU A 231 28.86 11.89 -17.17
CA LEU A 231 30.32 11.90 -17.45
C LEU A 231 30.62 11.61 -18.93
N SER A 232 29.84 10.75 -19.59
CA SER A 232 30.00 10.52 -21.03
C SER A 232 29.63 11.77 -21.85
N TYR A 233 28.58 12.48 -21.43
CA TYR A 233 28.18 13.76 -22.03
C TYR A 233 29.27 14.81 -21.86
N GLU A 234 29.95 14.83 -20.71
CA GLU A 234 31.09 15.70 -20.47
C GLU A 234 32.22 15.50 -21.48
N GLU A 235 32.66 14.27 -21.67
CA GLU A 235 33.74 13.93 -22.59
C GLU A 235 33.37 14.24 -24.05
N ALA A 236 32.08 14.19 -24.38
CA ALA A 236 31.55 14.54 -25.69
C ALA A 236 31.28 16.04 -25.87
N ASN A 237 31.57 16.90 -24.87
CA ASN A 237 31.20 18.32 -24.83
C ASN A 237 29.69 18.59 -25.03
N ILE A 238 28.85 17.68 -24.53
CA ILE A 238 27.39 17.86 -24.50
C ILE A 238 27.04 18.66 -23.23
N GLU A 239 26.50 19.88 -23.43
CA GLU A 239 26.20 20.82 -22.34
C GLU A 239 24.84 20.58 -21.69
N LYS A 240 23.91 19.90 -22.36
CA LYS A 240 22.53 19.71 -21.92
C LYS A 240 22.08 18.28 -22.10
N TYR A 241 21.12 17.84 -21.28
CA TYR A 241 20.48 16.54 -21.41
C TYR A 241 18.96 16.67 -21.36
N ILE A 242 18.27 15.69 -21.94
CA ILE A 242 16.83 15.49 -21.82
C ILE A 242 16.58 14.45 -20.74
N PHE A 243 15.68 14.74 -19.80
CA PHE A 243 15.17 13.73 -18.87
C PHE A 243 14.14 12.85 -19.58
N VAL A 244 14.36 11.53 -19.60
CA VAL A 244 13.51 10.55 -20.28
C VAL A 244 12.85 9.64 -19.25
N ALA A 245 11.55 9.86 -19.00
CA ALA A 245 10.76 8.97 -18.16
C ALA A 245 10.45 7.65 -18.90
N VAL A 246 10.21 6.57 -18.16
CA VAL A 246 9.60 5.38 -18.79
C VAL A 246 8.16 5.72 -19.15
N LEU A 247 7.68 5.27 -20.31
CA LEU A 247 6.27 5.39 -20.68
C LEU A 247 5.55 4.10 -20.31
N ASP A 248 5.06 4.02 -19.07
CA ASP A 248 4.19 2.94 -18.60
C ASP A 248 3.27 3.36 -17.43
N LYS A 249 2.34 2.47 -17.06
CA LYS A 249 1.37 2.71 -15.97
C LYS A 249 2.00 2.85 -14.57
N ARG A 250 3.28 2.49 -14.41
CA ARG A 250 4.02 2.54 -13.13
C ARG A 250 5.00 3.71 -13.07
N THR A 251 4.99 4.61 -14.05
CA THR A 251 5.82 5.81 -14.02
C THR A 251 5.25 6.78 -13.00
N SER A 252 6.06 7.20 -12.03
CA SER A 252 5.63 8.11 -10.97
C SER A 252 5.32 9.50 -11.51
N HIS A 253 4.38 10.22 -10.89
CA HIS A 253 4.07 11.61 -11.26
C HIS A 253 5.30 12.50 -11.24
N ILE A 254 6.22 12.30 -10.28
CA ILE A 254 7.50 12.99 -10.23
C ILE A 254 8.26 12.80 -11.56
N CYS A 255 8.46 11.56 -12.01
CA CYS A 255 9.14 11.34 -13.29
C CYS A 255 8.37 11.88 -14.50
N GLN A 256 7.03 11.83 -14.48
CA GLN A 256 6.20 12.38 -15.55
C GLN A 256 6.39 13.90 -15.68
N GLU A 257 6.50 14.62 -14.56
CA GLU A 257 6.72 16.07 -14.55
C GLU A 257 8.06 16.47 -15.18
N HIS A 258 9.05 15.59 -15.15
CA HIS A 258 10.38 15.83 -15.73
C HIS A 258 10.51 15.33 -17.17
N ASP A 259 9.58 14.52 -17.66
CA ASP A 259 9.67 13.89 -18.97
C ASP A 259 9.81 14.93 -20.11
N ASN A 260 10.80 14.71 -20.98
CA ASN A 260 11.21 15.59 -22.08
C ASN A 260 11.68 17.00 -21.68
N LYS A 261 11.90 17.28 -20.39
CA LYS A 261 12.53 18.55 -19.97
C LYS A 261 14.03 18.52 -20.25
N ILE A 262 14.54 19.66 -20.69
CA ILE A 262 15.96 19.87 -20.97
C ILE A 262 16.60 20.56 -19.77
N TYR A 263 17.75 20.05 -19.34
CA TYR A 263 18.52 20.57 -18.22
C TYR A 263 19.98 20.78 -18.63
N ASP A 264 20.63 21.76 -17.99
CA ASP A 264 22.07 21.92 -18.11
C ASP A 264 22.77 20.77 -17.36
N ARG A 265 23.76 20.15 -18.01
CA ARG A 265 24.48 18.98 -17.52
C ARG A 265 25.26 19.28 -16.24
N ASP A 266 25.84 20.47 -16.13
CA ASP A 266 26.59 20.96 -14.97
C ASP A 266 25.69 21.29 -13.75
N LYS A 267 24.37 21.41 -13.96
CA LYS A 267 23.36 21.63 -12.91
C LYS A 267 22.57 20.37 -12.58
N ALA A 268 23.05 19.20 -13.01
CA ALA A 268 22.41 17.93 -12.69
C ALA A 268 22.50 17.63 -11.19
N VAL A 269 21.34 17.40 -10.57
CA VAL A 269 21.19 17.03 -9.18
C VAL A 269 20.26 15.81 -9.12
N PRO A 270 20.78 14.63 -8.72
CA PRO A 270 19.98 13.44 -8.49
C PRO A 270 18.81 13.73 -7.55
N GLY A 271 17.62 13.20 -7.84
CA GLY A 271 16.43 13.42 -7.02
C GLY A 271 15.70 14.74 -7.27
N VAL A 272 16.31 15.69 -7.99
CA VAL A 272 15.73 17.02 -8.25
C VAL A 272 15.46 17.25 -9.73
N ASN A 273 16.44 17.01 -10.60
CA ASN A 273 16.29 17.14 -12.05
C ASN A 273 16.99 16.03 -12.85
N CYS A 274 17.75 15.17 -12.17
CA CYS A 274 18.41 14.01 -12.75
C CYS A 274 17.93 12.72 -12.05
N PRO A 275 17.68 11.61 -12.77
CA PRO A 275 17.36 10.35 -12.12
C PRO A 275 18.50 9.81 -11.25
N PRO A 276 18.21 9.01 -10.20
CA PRO A 276 16.90 8.56 -9.79
C PRO A 276 16.12 9.62 -8.99
N MET A 277 14.82 9.74 -9.29
CA MET A 277 13.93 10.69 -8.60
C MET A 277 13.26 10.12 -7.35
N HIS A 278 13.23 8.78 -7.24
CA HIS A 278 12.54 8.06 -6.18
C HIS A 278 13.07 6.62 -6.12
N PRO A 279 12.79 5.86 -5.05
CA PRO A 279 13.11 4.44 -5.03
C PRO A 279 12.42 3.70 -6.18
N TRP A 280 13.10 2.73 -6.79
CA TRP A 280 12.64 2.05 -8.01
C TRP A 280 12.52 2.94 -9.26
N CYS A 281 13.15 4.11 -9.30
CA CYS A 281 13.18 4.93 -10.50
C CYS A 281 13.77 4.15 -11.69
N ARG A 282 13.16 4.32 -12.85
CA ARG A 282 13.54 3.65 -14.11
C ARG A 282 13.82 4.65 -15.23
N SER A 283 13.72 5.94 -14.93
CA SER A 283 14.01 7.03 -15.86
C SER A 283 15.51 7.12 -16.12
N THR A 284 15.85 7.71 -17.24
CA THR A 284 17.23 7.89 -17.70
C THR A 284 17.39 9.27 -18.34
N THR A 285 18.58 9.57 -18.82
CA THR A 285 18.89 10.79 -19.55
C THR A 285 19.35 10.44 -20.96
N VAL A 286 19.25 11.42 -21.86
CA VAL A 286 19.89 11.37 -23.19
C VAL A 286 20.52 12.73 -23.47
N GLY A 287 21.63 12.75 -24.20
CA GLY A 287 22.26 14.02 -24.63
C GLY A 287 21.31 14.88 -25.46
N TYR A 288 21.33 16.19 -25.21
CA TYR A 288 20.56 17.17 -25.97
C TYR A 288 21.41 17.79 -27.09
N ASP A 289 20.83 17.85 -28.29
CA ASP A 289 21.38 18.50 -29.48
C ASP A 289 20.28 19.42 -30.03
N GLU A 290 20.59 20.71 -30.14
CA GLU A 290 19.64 21.73 -30.59
C GLU A 290 19.27 21.61 -32.07
N ASP A 291 20.14 21.00 -32.88
CA ASP A 291 19.93 20.78 -34.31
C ASP A 291 19.22 19.44 -34.59
N ALA A 292 19.08 18.57 -33.58
CA ALA A 292 18.43 17.29 -33.71
C ALA A 292 16.90 17.40 -33.81
N ASN A 293 16.32 16.70 -34.79
CA ASN A 293 14.86 16.59 -34.90
C ASN A 293 14.32 15.35 -34.18
N TYR A 294 14.03 15.52 -32.88
CA TYR A 294 13.54 14.44 -32.01
C TYR A 294 12.23 13.79 -32.46
N SER A 295 11.37 14.49 -33.20
CA SER A 295 10.11 13.92 -33.74
C SER A 295 10.33 12.79 -34.74
N LYS A 296 11.53 12.72 -35.35
CA LYS A 296 11.92 11.64 -36.28
C LYS A 296 12.55 10.44 -35.55
N LEU A 297 12.88 10.60 -34.28
CA LEU A 297 13.46 9.54 -33.45
C LEU A 297 12.35 8.76 -32.75
N LYS A 298 12.72 7.62 -32.17
CA LYS A 298 11.78 6.77 -31.43
C LYS A 298 12.33 6.40 -30.06
N ARG A 299 11.45 6.38 -29.06
CA ARG A 299 11.71 5.87 -27.71
C ARG A 299 10.86 4.65 -27.41
N ARG A 300 11.27 3.89 -26.39
CA ARG A 300 10.55 2.71 -25.92
C ARG A 300 9.37 3.12 -25.04
N ALA A 301 8.22 2.50 -25.23
CA ALA A 301 7.05 2.60 -24.36
C ALA A 301 6.50 1.19 -24.06
N ARG A 302 5.85 1.01 -22.91
CA ARG A 302 5.19 -0.25 -22.55
C ARG A 302 3.73 -0.16 -22.91
N ASN A 303 3.24 -1.01 -23.81
CA ASN A 303 1.82 -1.06 -24.11
C ASN A 303 1.03 -1.50 -22.85
N PRO A 304 0.03 -0.72 -22.41
CA PRO A 304 -0.69 -0.95 -21.15
C PRO A 304 -1.68 -2.13 -21.20
N VAL A 305 -1.99 -2.64 -22.39
CA VAL A 305 -2.90 -3.78 -22.62
C VAL A 305 -2.10 -5.07 -22.83
N THR A 306 -1.11 -5.04 -23.73
CA THR A 306 -0.34 -6.25 -24.08
C THR A 306 0.83 -6.52 -23.14
N GLY A 307 1.26 -5.49 -22.39
CA GLY A 307 2.47 -5.56 -21.59
C GLY A 307 3.73 -5.79 -22.43
N LYS A 308 3.76 -5.45 -23.72
CA LYS A 308 4.96 -5.53 -24.55
C LYS A 308 5.60 -4.16 -24.74
N THR A 309 6.89 -4.14 -25.05
CA THR A 309 7.61 -2.90 -25.38
C THR A 309 7.42 -2.57 -26.86
N GLU A 310 7.05 -1.33 -27.14
CA GLU A 310 6.81 -0.79 -28.47
C GLU A 310 7.63 0.50 -28.67
N LEU A 311 7.77 0.94 -29.93
CA LEU A 311 8.48 2.17 -30.27
C LEU A 311 7.47 3.28 -30.61
N VAL A 312 7.58 4.39 -29.90
CA VAL A 312 6.78 5.61 -30.11
C VAL A 312 7.70 6.77 -30.48
N PRO A 313 7.21 7.88 -31.05
CA PRO A 313 8.02 9.08 -31.29
C PRO A 313 8.79 9.50 -30.02
N ALA A 314 10.04 9.94 -30.16
CA ALA A 314 10.88 10.25 -29.00
C ALA A 314 10.40 11.48 -28.21
N ASP A 315 9.80 12.43 -28.91
CA ASP A 315 9.19 13.65 -28.37
C ASP A 315 7.81 13.44 -27.76
N MET A 316 7.21 12.24 -27.90
CA MET A 316 5.97 11.89 -27.22
C MET A 316 6.16 11.98 -25.71
N THR A 317 5.44 12.90 -25.09
CA THR A 317 5.42 13.08 -23.63
C THR A 317 4.63 11.97 -22.96
N TYR A 318 4.87 11.77 -21.66
CA TYR A 318 4.03 10.86 -20.87
C TYR A 318 2.55 11.18 -20.97
N LYS A 319 2.17 12.46 -20.93
CA LYS A 319 0.76 12.88 -21.03
C LYS A 319 0.13 12.45 -22.36
N GLU A 320 0.83 12.66 -23.47
CA GLU A 320 0.33 12.26 -24.79
C GLU A 320 0.28 10.74 -24.94
N TRP A 321 1.28 10.03 -24.42
CA TRP A 321 1.27 8.57 -24.37
C TRP A 321 0.09 8.06 -23.52
N TYR A 322 -0.11 8.62 -22.33
CA TYR A 322 -1.21 8.25 -21.45
C TYR A 322 -2.55 8.52 -22.13
N SER A 323 -2.76 9.70 -22.70
CA SER A 323 -4.03 9.98 -23.37
C SER A 323 -4.30 9.09 -24.58
N LYS A 324 -3.27 8.78 -25.37
CA LYS A 324 -3.42 7.93 -26.55
C LYS A 324 -3.61 6.44 -26.26
N TYR A 325 -2.97 5.92 -25.22
CA TYR A 325 -2.92 4.48 -24.95
C TYR A 325 -3.64 4.07 -23.66
N VAL A 326 -4.07 5.03 -22.85
CA VAL A 326 -4.75 4.82 -21.56
C VAL A 326 -6.08 5.59 -21.47
N ASP A 327 -6.17 6.86 -21.92
CA ASP A 327 -7.45 7.63 -21.87
C ASP A 327 -8.38 7.38 -23.06
N ASP A 328 -7.90 6.87 -24.21
CA ASP A 328 -8.71 6.61 -25.42
C ASP A 328 -9.66 5.38 -25.28
N GLU A 329 -10.08 5.07 -24.05
CA GLU A 329 -11.41 4.50 -23.76
C GLU A 329 -12.29 5.66 -23.26
N ASP A 330 -13.15 6.18 -24.15
CA ASP A 330 -14.19 7.20 -23.92
C ASP A 330 -14.59 7.40 -22.43
N VAL A 331 -14.20 8.53 -21.83
CA VAL A 331 -15.04 9.44 -21.01
C VAL A 331 -14.14 10.54 -20.44
N VAL A 332 -14.29 11.79 -20.89
CA VAL A 332 -14.49 12.95 -19.99
C VAL A 332 -15.29 14.04 -20.71
N LYS A 333 -16.59 14.12 -20.40
CA LYS A 333 -17.33 15.39 -20.49
C LYS A 333 -17.00 16.22 -19.25
N GLU A 334 -16.57 17.45 -19.47
CA GLU A 334 -16.48 18.49 -18.44
C GLU A 334 -17.81 18.62 -17.67
N SER A 335 -17.73 18.78 -16.36
CA SER A 335 -18.83 19.39 -15.60
C SER A 335 -18.32 20.36 -14.56
N LYS A 336 -18.74 21.62 -14.73
CA LYS A 336 -18.84 22.66 -13.72
C LYS A 336 -19.66 22.16 -12.52
N ASN A 337 -19.10 22.26 -11.33
CA ASN A 337 -19.71 22.61 -10.04
C ASN A 337 -18.78 22.11 -8.94
N GLY A 338 -18.54 22.93 -7.90
CA GLY A 338 -17.51 22.74 -6.86
C GLY A 338 -17.67 21.51 -5.96
N ILE A 339 -17.60 20.33 -6.54
CA ILE A 339 -17.35 19.04 -5.90
C ILE A 339 -15.85 18.78 -6.06
N LYS A 340 -15.11 18.55 -4.98
CA LYS A 340 -13.71 18.12 -5.09
C LYS A 340 -13.70 16.80 -5.84
N THR A 341 -13.18 16.78 -7.06
CA THR A 341 -12.84 15.54 -7.75
C THR A 341 -11.72 14.90 -6.94
N PHE A 342 -12.07 13.96 -6.05
CA PHE A 342 -11.08 13.05 -5.53
C PHE A 342 -10.50 12.33 -6.73
N ASP A 343 -9.21 12.53 -6.98
CA ASP A 343 -8.50 11.84 -8.05
C ASP A 343 -8.29 10.38 -7.61
N PHE A 344 -9.34 9.56 -7.75
CA PHE A 344 -9.38 8.25 -7.12
C PHE A 344 -8.22 7.38 -7.60
N TYR A 345 -7.49 6.82 -6.65
CA TYR A 345 -6.38 5.91 -6.92
C TYR A 345 -6.76 4.55 -6.34
N PRO A 346 -7.43 3.68 -7.13
CA PRO A 346 -8.03 2.45 -6.61
C PRO A 346 -6.97 1.45 -6.17
N LEU A 347 -7.30 0.67 -5.14
CA LEU A 347 -6.51 -0.48 -4.73
C LEU A 347 -6.58 -1.52 -5.87
N THR A 348 -5.47 -2.05 -6.31
CA THR A 348 -5.38 -3.12 -7.32
C THR A 348 -4.43 -4.19 -6.80
N GLU A 349 -4.38 -5.36 -7.42
CA GLU A 349 -3.44 -6.41 -6.99
C GLU A 349 -1.98 -5.94 -7.05
N ASP A 350 -1.64 -5.09 -8.03
CA ASP A 350 -0.27 -4.63 -8.28
C ASP A 350 0.19 -3.54 -7.30
N ASN A 351 -0.73 -2.87 -6.60
CA ASN A 351 -0.42 -1.77 -5.68
C ASN A 351 -0.78 -2.06 -4.21
N ILE A 352 -0.99 -3.35 -3.88
CA ILE A 352 -1.13 -3.80 -2.50
C ILE A 352 0.13 -3.40 -1.71
N GLY A 353 -0.05 -2.74 -0.57
CA GLY A 353 1.05 -2.25 0.27
C GLY A 353 1.85 -1.08 -0.30
N ASP A 354 1.44 -0.51 -1.44
CA ASP A 354 2.09 0.67 -2.04
C ASP A 354 2.04 1.88 -1.11
N ARG A 355 3.22 2.42 -0.77
CA ARG A 355 3.34 3.51 0.21
C ARG A 355 2.71 4.80 -0.27
N GLU A 356 2.82 5.12 -1.56
CA GLU A 356 2.27 6.35 -2.12
C GLU A 356 0.74 6.31 -2.10
N ARG A 357 0.12 5.20 -2.51
CA ARG A 357 -1.32 4.98 -2.38
C ARG A 357 -1.78 5.12 -0.94
N ILE A 358 -1.12 4.43 -0.01
CA ILE A 358 -1.41 4.47 1.42
C ILE A 358 -1.38 5.91 1.93
N LEU A 359 -0.31 6.66 1.60
CA LEU A 359 -0.16 8.06 1.98
C LEU A 359 -1.28 8.92 1.39
N ASN A 360 -1.62 8.71 0.12
CA ASN A 360 -2.65 9.47 -0.59
C ASN A 360 -4.04 9.24 0.01
N ILE A 361 -4.42 7.99 0.31
CA ILE A 361 -5.71 7.76 0.98
C ILE A 361 -5.71 8.24 2.43
N SER A 362 -4.61 8.13 3.17
CA SER A 362 -4.53 8.72 4.51
C SER A 362 -4.74 10.23 4.48
N LYS A 363 -4.13 10.94 3.53
CA LYS A 363 -4.34 12.38 3.32
C LYS A 363 -5.81 12.70 3.02
N ARG A 364 -6.47 11.87 2.19
CA ARG A 364 -7.91 12.04 1.91
C ARG A 364 -8.76 11.85 3.14
N LEU A 365 -8.52 10.78 3.90
CA LEU A 365 -9.26 10.56 5.13
C LEU A 365 -9.02 11.70 6.11
N LYS A 366 -7.78 12.18 6.27
CA LYS A 366 -7.45 13.36 7.09
C LYS A 366 -8.28 14.56 6.68
N ALA A 367 -8.24 14.94 5.40
CA ALA A 367 -9.00 16.08 4.89
C ALA A 367 -10.50 15.95 5.14
N VAL A 368 -11.11 14.79 4.86
CA VAL A 368 -12.54 14.56 5.10
C VAL A 368 -12.87 14.57 6.61
N SER A 369 -11.98 14.05 7.44
CA SER A 369 -12.15 14.01 8.90
C SER A 369 -12.10 15.41 9.51
N GLU A 370 -11.15 16.25 9.07
CA GLU A 370 -11.03 17.65 9.49
C GLU A 370 -12.24 18.48 9.07
N GLU A 371 -12.78 18.25 7.86
CA GLU A 371 -14.02 18.90 7.42
C GLU A 371 -15.23 18.45 8.26
N TYR A 372 -15.35 17.16 8.55
CA TYR A 372 -16.40 16.64 9.42
C TYR A 372 -16.31 17.21 10.84
N GLU A 373 -15.09 17.29 11.40
CA GLU A 373 -14.84 17.88 12.71
C GLU A 373 -15.20 19.37 12.72
N LYS A 374 -14.85 20.11 11.67
CA LYS A 374 -15.21 21.51 11.52
C LYS A 374 -16.74 21.72 11.46
N GLU A 375 -17.48 20.84 10.80
CA GLU A 375 -18.93 20.95 10.68
C GLU A 375 -19.68 20.49 11.93
N THR A 376 -19.14 19.51 12.67
CA THR A 376 -19.88 18.81 13.73
C THR A 376 -19.29 18.98 15.14
N GLY A 377 -18.06 19.49 15.24
CA GLY A 377 -17.27 19.52 16.47
C GLY A 377 -16.79 18.14 16.94
N LYS A 378 -16.79 17.12 16.08
CA LYS A 378 -16.46 15.74 16.44
C LYS A 378 -15.29 15.19 15.63
N ASN A 379 -14.24 14.79 16.32
CA ASN A 379 -13.10 14.10 15.72
C ASN A 379 -13.39 12.60 15.57
N ILE A 380 -13.32 12.08 14.33
CA ILE A 380 -13.68 10.68 14.06
C ILE A 380 -12.66 9.67 14.60
N LEU A 381 -11.36 10.02 14.64
CA LEU A 381 -10.32 9.18 15.22
C LEU A 381 -10.47 9.09 16.74
N GLU A 382 -10.78 10.22 17.41
CA GLU A 382 -11.06 10.25 18.85
C GLU A 382 -12.31 9.42 19.18
N LEU A 383 -13.39 9.57 18.42
CA LEU A 383 -14.60 8.77 18.57
C LEU A 383 -14.33 7.27 18.39
N ALA A 384 -13.47 6.90 17.44
CA ALA A 384 -13.06 5.52 17.21
C ALA A 384 -12.23 4.97 18.39
N ALA A 385 -11.22 5.71 18.83
CA ALA A 385 -10.34 5.34 19.94
C ALA A 385 -11.13 5.15 21.24
N ASN A 386 -12.12 6.02 21.48
CA ASN A 386 -12.98 5.97 22.66
C ASN A 386 -14.17 5.00 22.53
N LYS A 387 -14.25 4.21 21.44
CA LYS A 387 -15.35 3.26 21.17
C LYS A 387 -16.75 3.93 21.14
N LYS A 388 -16.81 5.21 20.80
CA LYS A 388 -18.04 6.02 20.68
C LYS A 388 -18.51 6.21 19.25
N LEU A 389 -17.73 5.76 18.27
CA LEU A 389 -18.09 5.90 16.85
C LEU A 389 -19.32 5.08 16.46
N THR A 390 -19.56 3.93 17.10
CA THR A 390 -20.71 3.06 16.84
C THR A 390 -21.59 2.94 18.08
N ASP A 391 -22.91 2.97 17.89
CA ASP A 391 -23.92 2.79 18.95
C ASP A 391 -24.88 1.67 18.55
N ARG A 392 -24.92 0.60 19.36
CA ARG A 392 -25.76 -0.58 19.11
C ARG A 392 -27.25 -0.31 19.32
N SER A 393 -27.59 0.70 20.11
CA SER A 393 -28.98 1.06 20.36
C SER A 393 -29.58 1.86 19.20
N LYS A 394 -28.75 2.58 18.44
CA LYS A 394 -29.16 3.42 17.30
C LYS A 394 -28.25 3.23 16.08
N PRO A 395 -28.10 2.01 15.57
CA PRO A 395 -27.01 1.71 14.66
C PRO A 395 -27.24 2.24 13.23
N TYR A 396 -28.41 2.80 12.92
CA TYR A 396 -28.70 3.52 11.66
C TYR A 396 -28.36 5.02 11.74
N ASP A 397 -28.12 5.54 12.95
CA ASP A 397 -27.89 6.97 13.24
C ASP A 397 -26.71 7.17 14.22
N ASP A 398 -25.83 6.18 14.33
CA ASP A 398 -24.57 6.31 15.06
C ASP A 398 -23.62 7.27 14.37
N GLU A 399 -22.55 7.69 15.06
CA GLU A 399 -21.59 8.64 14.49
C GLU A 399 -20.89 8.11 13.25
N LYS A 400 -20.68 6.79 13.14
CA LYS A 400 -20.20 6.15 11.91
C LYS A 400 -21.16 6.40 10.76
N SER A 401 -22.46 6.15 10.95
CA SER A 401 -23.48 6.35 9.92
C SER A 401 -23.57 7.82 9.48
N LYS A 402 -23.42 8.76 10.41
CA LYS A 402 -23.36 10.20 10.10
C LYS A 402 -22.12 10.57 9.28
N PHE A 403 -20.95 10.07 9.68
CA PHE A 403 -19.71 10.27 8.92
C PHE A 403 -19.77 9.68 7.51
N ILE A 404 -20.34 8.48 7.35
CA ILE A 404 -20.52 7.87 6.02
C ILE A 404 -21.44 8.70 5.13
N ARG A 405 -22.57 9.20 5.66
CA ARG A 405 -23.47 10.10 4.92
C ARG A 405 -22.76 11.39 4.50
N PHE A 406 -21.94 11.96 5.39
CA PHE A 406 -21.11 13.11 5.08
C PHE A 406 -20.13 12.81 3.94
N LEU A 407 -19.36 11.71 4.04
CA LEU A 407 -18.43 11.28 3.01
C LEU A 407 -19.13 11.06 1.66
N TYR A 408 -20.27 10.38 1.65
CA TYR A 408 -21.01 10.10 0.42
C TYR A 408 -21.48 11.37 -0.26
N LYS A 409 -21.91 12.38 0.51
CA LYS A 409 -22.27 13.70 -0.03
C LYS A 409 -21.07 14.40 -0.66
N GLN A 410 -19.89 14.30 -0.05
CA GLN A 410 -18.65 14.88 -0.59
C GLN A 410 -18.24 14.24 -1.93
N VAL A 411 -18.43 12.92 -2.08
CA VAL A 411 -18.09 12.19 -3.31
C VAL A 411 -19.27 12.04 -4.30
N GLY A 412 -20.46 12.52 -3.94
CA GLY A 412 -21.67 12.44 -4.77
C GLY A 412 -22.33 11.05 -4.84
N TYR A 413 -22.06 10.15 -3.90
CA TYR A 413 -22.60 8.78 -3.85
C TYR A 413 -24.03 8.71 -3.29
N ASP A 414 -24.52 9.80 -2.70
CA ASP A 414 -25.86 9.93 -2.11
C ASP A 414 -26.95 10.30 -3.13
N ARG A 415 -26.58 10.60 -4.37
CA ARG A 415 -27.53 10.88 -5.48
C ARG A 415 -28.46 9.69 -5.70
N LYS A 416 -29.65 9.94 -6.25
CA LYS A 416 -30.69 8.91 -6.49
C LYS A 416 -30.28 7.98 -7.63
N PRO A 417 -30.78 6.72 -7.66
CA PRO A 417 -30.58 5.82 -8.79
C PRO A 417 -31.21 6.38 -10.07
N ASN A 418 -30.69 5.93 -11.21
CA ASN A 418 -31.22 6.24 -12.54
C ASN A 418 -32.55 5.54 -12.78
N ILE A 419 -33.50 6.22 -13.42
CA ILE A 419 -34.76 5.60 -13.84
C ILE A 419 -34.55 4.96 -15.20
N LEU A 420 -34.75 3.64 -15.28
CA LEU A 420 -34.62 2.84 -16.50
C LEU A 420 -36.01 2.53 -17.09
N ASN A 421 -36.04 2.37 -18.40
CA ASN A 421 -37.16 1.77 -19.13
C ASN A 421 -36.85 0.30 -19.41
N GLU A 422 -37.86 -0.52 -19.70
CA GLU A 422 -37.69 -1.98 -19.93
C GLU A 422 -36.69 -2.32 -21.05
N ASN A 423 -36.54 -1.45 -22.06
CA ASN A 423 -35.58 -1.64 -23.15
C ASN A 423 -34.11 -1.35 -22.76
N ASN A 424 -33.88 -0.68 -21.62
CA ASN A 424 -32.55 -0.21 -21.20
C ASN A 424 -31.88 -1.15 -20.18
N ILE A 425 -32.42 -2.36 -19.96
CA ILE A 425 -31.86 -3.34 -19.00
C ILE A 425 -30.97 -4.39 -19.67
N VAL A 426 -30.90 -4.41 -21.01
CA VAL A 426 -30.09 -5.38 -21.75
C VAL A 426 -28.61 -5.17 -21.45
N GLY A 427 -27.94 -6.20 -20.95
CA GLY A 427 -26.52 -6.15 -20.56
C GLY A 427 -26.27 -5.69 -19.11
N LEU A 428 -27.31 -5.28 -18.37
CA LEU A 428 -27.19 -4.92 -16.96
C LEU A 428 -27.33 -6.14 -16.05
N GLU A 429 -26.58 -6.13 -14.96
CA GLU A 429 -26.67 -7.11 -13.89
C GLU A 429 -27.83 -6.77 -12.95
N THR A 430 -28.63 -7.77 -12.58
CA THR A 430 -29.80 -7.58 -11.70
C THR A 430 -29.47 -8.01 -10.27
N ILE A 431 -29.77 -7.14 -9.31
CA ILE A 431 -29.57 -7.39 -7.87
C ILE A 431 -30.85 -7.13 -7.07
N PHE A 432 -31.02 -7.90 -6.00
CA PHE A 432 -32.23 -7.84 -5.16
C PHE A 432 -31.91 -7.56 -3.71
N ARG A 433 -32.73 -6.75 -3.05
CA ARG A 433 -32.67 -6.50 -1.61
C ARG A 433 -34.02 -6.80 -0.99
N GLY A 434 -34.02 -7.73 -0.03
CA GLY A 434 -35.17 -8.00 0.80
C GLY A 434 -35.26 -7.02 1.95
N ILE A 435 -36.45 -6.47 2.17
CA ILE A 435 -36.75 -5.61 3.31
C ILE A 435 -38.06 -6.06 3.95
N SER A 436 -38.16 -5.87 5.25
CA SER A 436 -39.34 -6.14 6.06
C SER A 436 -39.42 -5.07 7.15
N ASP A 437 -40.58 -4.93 7.77
CA ASP A 437 -40.69 -4.08 8.95
C ASP A 437 -39.83 -4.67 10.08
N SER A 438 -39.24 -3.82 10.91
CA SER A 438 -38.56 -4.28 12.13
C SER A 438 -39.57 -4.61 13.21
N GLU A 439 -39.25 -5.61 14.05
CA GLU A 439 -40.05 -5.93 15.24
C GLU A 439 -40.14 -4.74 16.22
N SER A 440 -39.13 -3.85 16.21
CA SER A 440 -39.12 -2.61 17.00
C SER A 440 -40.01 -1.48 16.45
N GLY A 441 -40.54 -1.62 15.22
CA GLY A 441 -41.31 -0.58 14.53
C GLY A 441 -40.48 0.60 14.00
N GLU A 442 -39.17 0.64 14.28
CA GLU A 442 -38.25 1.71 13.83
C GLU A 442 -37.99 1.68 12.31
N ILE A 443 -38.16 0.52 11.68
CA ILE A 443 -37.93 0.32 10.26
C ILE A 443 -39.25 -0.05 9.60
N ASN A 444 -39.69 0.78 8.65
CA ASN A 444 -40.83 0.52 7.80
C ASN A 444 -40.34 0.16 6.38
N SER A 445 -40.68 -1.04 5.92
CA SER A 445 -40.32 -1.60 4.62
C SER A 445 -40.74 -0.71 3.45
N LYS A 446 -41.97 -0.16 3.48
CA LYS A 446 -42.46 0.74 2.42
C LYS A 446 -41.63 2.03 2.37
N THR A 447 -41.37 2.64 3.52
CA THR A 447 -40.51 3.83 3.61
C THR A 447 -39.10 3.57 3.10
N LEU A 448 -38.50 2.43 3.42
CA LEU A 448 -37.18 2.05 2.91
C LEU A 448 -37.17 1.89 1.39
N LYS A 449 -38.22 1.29 0.81
CA LYS A 449 -38.38 1.15 -0.65
C LYS A 449 -38.53 2.51 -1.32
N ASP A 450 -39.39 3.38 -0.78
CA ASP A 450 -39.63 4.72 -1.31
C ASP A 450 -38.38 5.60 -1.21
N ASN A 451 -37.64 5.53 -0.10
CA ASN A 451 -36.41 6.27 0.11
C ASN A 451 -35.29 5.85 -0.84
N PHE A 452 -35.19 4.55 -1.13
CA PHE A 452 -34.20 4.03 -2.06
C PHE A 452 -34.31 4.70 -3.44
N SER A 453 -35.51 4.75 -4.00
CA SER A 453 -35.75 5.30 -5.33
C SER A 453 -35.92 6.82 -5.36
N LYS A 454 -36.61 7.40 -4.36
CA LYS A 454 -37.10 8.79 -4.42
C LYS A 454 -36.63 9.68 -3.27
N GLY A 455 -36.16 9.11 -2.17
CA GLY A 455 -35.87 9.84 -0.93
C GLY A 455 -34.39 9.87 -0.52
N LYS A 456 -34.18 10.00 0.79
CA LYS A 456 -32.84 10.04 1.39
C LYS A 456 -32.15 8.69 1.27
N LEU A 457 -30.82 8.68 1.28
CA LEU A 457 -30.05 7.44 1.32
C LEU A 457 -30.28 6.74 2.66
N ASP A 458 -30.69 5.48 2.68
CA ASP A 458 -30.74 4.68 3.90
C ASP A 458 -29.55 3.72 3.92
N LEU A 459 -28.74 3.79 4.98
CA LEU A 459 -27.59 2.90 5.18
C LEU A 459 -27.97 1.72 6.06
N SER A 460 -27.31 0.57 5.88
CA SER A 460 -27.47 -0.56 6.79
C SER A 460 -26.99 -0.22 8.21
N GLY A 461 -27.83 -0.51 9.20
CA GLY A 461 -27.54 -0.32 10.62
C GLY A 461 -27.36 -1.62 11.40
N ARG A 462 -27.08 -2.77 10.79
CA ARG A 462 -27.01 -4.01 11.59
C ARG A 462 -25.67 -4.08 12.32
N ALA A 463 -25.69 -4.38 13.62
CA ALA A 463 -24.55 -4.40 14.55
C ALA A 463 -23.39 -5.39 14.24
N LYS A 464 -23.33 -5.92 13.01
CA LYS A 464 -22.31 -6.83 12.46
C LYS A 464 -22.08 -6.53 10.97
N SER A 465 -21.71 -5.30 10.63
CA SER A 465 -21.44 -4.89 9.25
C SER A 465 -20.03 -5.28 8.84
N ALA A 466 -19.82 -6.57 8.55
CA ALA A 466 -18.50 -7.12 8.23
C ALA A 466 -17.80 -6.42 7.04
N HIS A 467 -18.58 -5.76 6.18
CA HIS A 467 -18.13 -5.04 4.98
C HIS A 467 -18.59 -3.56 5.00
N GLY A 468 -18.76 -2.98 6.19
CA GLY A 468 -19.10 -1.56 6.36
C GLY A 468 -20.58 -1.22 6.08
N ARG A 469 -20.91 0.07 6.14
CA ARG A 469 -22.27 0.63 6.03
C ARG A 469 -22.60 0.91 4.57
N GLY A 470 -23.67 0.28 4.08
CA GLY A 470 -24.12 0.45 2.70
C GLY A 470 -25.46 -0.24 2.46
N ILE A 471 -25.85 -0.37 1.19
CA ILE A 471 -27.09 -1.05 0.80
C ILE A 471 -26.74 -2.46 0.34
N TYR A 472 -27.00 -3.44 1.21
CA TYR A 472 -26.81 -4.86 0.93
C TYR A 472 -27.87 -5.40 -0.03
N PHE A 473 -27.39 -6.02 -1.12
CA PHE A 473 -28.12 -6.77 -2.11
C PHE A 473 -27.56 -8.20 -2.22
N GLY A 474 -28.33 -9.10 -2.83
CA GLY A 474 -27.92 -10.45 -3.19
C GLY A 474 -28.75 -11.00 -4.34
N SER A 475 -28.75 -12.31 -4.49
CA SER A 475 -29.65 -13.00 -5.43
C SER A 475 -31.11 -12.85 -5.00
N ARG A 476 -32.04 -13.04 -5.94
CA ARG A 476 -33.48 -13.00 -5.66
C ARG A 476 -33.87 -13.94 -4.51
N PHE A 477 -33.38 -15.17 -4.54
CA PHE A 477 -33.64 -16.18 -3.51
C PHE A 477 -33.19 -15.72 -2.13
N VAL A 478 -31.97 -15.15 -2.04
CA VAL A 478 -31.44 -14.61 -0.78
C VAL A 478 -32.31 -13.45 -0.31
N ALA A 479 -32.61 -12.49 -1.19
CA ALA A 479 -33.44 -11.34 -0.87
C ALA A 479 -34.83 -11.74 -0.35
N GLU A 480 -35.52 -12.68 -1.01
CA GLU A 480 -36.81 -13.21 -0.56
C GLU A 480 -36.71 -13.85 0.82
N ARG A 481 -35.68 -14.66 1.06
CA ARG A 481 -35.42 -15.26 2.37
C ARG A 481 -35.23 -14.20 3.47
N TYR A 482 -34.59 -13.07 3.17
CA TYR A 482 -34.41 -11.99 4.14
C TYR A 482 -35.69 -11.20 4.38
N ALA A 483 -36.46 -10.89 3.34
CA ALA A 483 -37.74 -10.19 3.46
C ALA A 483 -38.73 -11.01 4.31
N ASN A 484 -38.77 -12.33 4.11
CA ASN A 484 -39.71 -13.23 4.81
C ASN A 484 -39.36 -13.47 6.30
N LYS A 485 -38.30 -12.85 6.83
CA LYS A 485 -37.99 -12.92 8.28
C LYS A 485 -38.83 -11.95 9.12
N GLY A 486 -39.48 -10.96 8.52
CA GLY A 486 -40.31 -9.98 9.23
C GLY A 486 -41.69 -9.82 8.59
N THR A 487 -42.46 -8.85 9.07
CA THR A 487 -43.78 -8.52 8.53
C THR A 487 -43.66 -7.58 7.33
N ASN A 488 -44.69 -7.57 6.45
CA ASN A 488 -44.75 -6.76 5.23
C ASN A 488 -43.51 -6.91 4.32
N PRO A 489 -43.19 -8.14 3.86
CA PRO A 489 -42.01 -8.38 3.04
C PRO A 489 -42.11 -7.64 1.70
N LEU A 490 -41.06 -6.90 1.35
CA LEU A 490 -40.91 -6.25 0.05
C LEU A 490 -39.54 -6.59 -0.55
N LEU A 491 -39.47 -6.51 -1.88
CA LEU A 491 -38.23 -6.61 -2.64
C LEU A 491 -37.95 -5.28 -3.33
N ILE A 492 -36.69 -4.86 -3.25
CA ILE A 492 -36.11 -3.86 -4.14
C ILE A 492 -35.36 -4.61 -5.23
N LYS A 493 -35.68 -4.29 -6.48
CA LYS A 493 -34.94 -4.73 -7.67
C LYS A 493 -34.16 -3.56 -8.21
N ALA A 494 -32.87 -3.77 -8.48
CA ALA A 494 -32.01 -2.76 -9.07
C ALA A 494 -31.07 -3.38 -10.10
N PHE A 495 -30.55 -2.52 -10.97
CA PHE A 495 -29.68 -2.89 -12.08
C PHE A 495 -28.38 -2.12 -11.99
N TYR A 496 -27.27 -2.70 -12.43
CA TYR A 496 -26.02 -1.98 -12.61
C TYR A 496 -25.29 -2.45 -13.86
N ASP A 497 -24.50 -1.56 -14.46
CA ASP A 497 -23.64 -1.91 -15.58
C ASP A 497 -22.34 -2.53 -15.03
N PRO A 498 -22.04 -3.81 -15.32
CA PRO A 498 -20.83 -4.45 -14.82
C PRO A 498 -19.53 -3.86 -15.37
N SER A 499 -19.57 -3.11 -16.48
CA SER A 499 -18.40 -2.43 -17.05
C SER A 499 -18.07 -1.11 -16.33
N ASP A 500 -19.06 -0.44 -15.74
CA ASP A 500 -18.89 0.85 -15.05
C ASP A 500 -18.88 0.70 -13.51
N PHE A 501 -19.56 -0.29 -12.95
CA PHE A 501 -19.71 -0.42 -11.49
C PHE A 501 -18.49 -1.09 -10.85
N LYS A 502 -17.66 -0.30 -10.15
CA LYS A 502 -16.39 -0.77 -9.57
C LYS A 502 -16.60 -1.43 -8.21
N PHE A 503 -16.21 -2.69 -8.07
CA PHE A 503 -16.29 -3.43 -6.80
C PHE A 503 -14.93 -3.61 -6.14
N LEU A 504 -14.84 -3.26 -4.86
CA LEU A 504 -13.80 -3.78 -3.99
C LEU A 504 -14.14 -5.23 -3.62
N THR A 505 -13.21 -6.16 -3.84
CA THR A 505 -13.41 -7.56 -3.44
C THR A 505 -12.91 -7.81 -2.03
N ASP A 506 -13.55 -8.74 -1.33
CA ASP A 506 -13.12 -9.17 0.00
C ASP A 506 -11.69 -9.70 0.02
N GLU A 507 -11.30 -10.43 -1.03
CA GLU A 507 -9.93 -10.92 -1.21
C GLU A 507 -8.93 -9.76 -1.29
N LEU A 508 -9.20 -8.77 -2.14
CA LEU A 508 -8.30 -7.64 -2.37
C LEU A 508 -8.16 -6.78 -1.10
N TYR A 509 -9.28 -6.48 -0.42
CA TYR A 509 -9.27 -5.75 0.84
C TYR A 509 -8.51 -6.49 1.94
N LYS A 510 -8.68 -7.83 2.04
CA LYS A 510 -7.95 -8.65 3.03
C LYS A 510 -6.46 -8.75 2.70
N LYS A 511 -6.09 -8.92 1.43
CA LYS A 511 -4.67 -8.88 1.00
C LYS A 511 -4.03 -7.56 1.41
N GLU A 512 -4.70 -6.44 1.14
CA GLU A 512 -4.21 -5.13 1.53
C GLU A 512 -4.06 -4.97 3.04
N LYS A 513 -5.12 -5.29 3.80
CA LYS A 513 -5.10 -5.23 5.26
C LYS A 513 -3.97 -6.08 5.84
N HIS A 514 -3.74 -7.27 5.28
CA HIS A 514 -2.68 -8.16 5.71
C HIS A 514 -1.29 -7.63 5.35
N THR A 515 -1.09 -7.11 4.14
CA THR A 515 0.18 -6.52 3.70
C THR A 515 0.53 -5.27 4.49
N TRP A 516 -0.43 -4.37 4.72
CA TRP A 516 -0.19 -3.15 5.48
C TRP A 516 0.18 -3.43 6.94
N LEU A 517 -0.43 -4.44 7.60
CA LEU A 517 -0.05 -4.84 8.96
C LEU A 517 1.43 -5.26 9.09
N LYS A 518 2.13 -5.54 7.97
CA LYS A 518 3.53 -5.99 7.91
C LYS A 518 4.55 -4.88 7.60
N ASN A 519 4.12 -3.70 7.14
CA ASN A 519 5.00 -2.66 6.58
C ASN A 519 5.06 -1.37 7.40
N LEU A 520 4.73 -1.44 8.70
CA LEU A 520 4.60 -0.29 9.59
C LEU A 520 5.80 0.69 9.58
N ASP A 521 5.45 1.97 9.54
CA ASP A 521 6.30 3.12 9.85
C ASP A 521 5.46 4.07 10.73
N ASP A 522 5.65 3.94 12.04
CA ASP A 522 4.77 4.40 13.12
C ASP A 522 4.89 5.91 13.41
N ASP A 523 5.87 6.57 12.80
CA ASP A 523 6.26 7.96 13.10
C ASP A 523 5.54 9.02 12.24
N ASN A 524 4.63 8.59 11.35
CA ASN A 524 3.89 9.50 10.48
C ASN A 524 2.49 9.80 11.03
N GLU A 525 2.11 11.07 11.17
CA GLU A 525 0.76 11.50 11.59
C GLU A 525 -0.37 10.90 10.70
N LEU A 526 -0.07 10.60 9.44
CA LEU A 526 -0.99 9.97 8.49
C LEU A 526 -1.17 8.46 8.73
N TYR A 527 -0.38 7.87 9.62
CA TYR A 527 -0.51 6.47 10.04
C TYR A 527 -1.85 6.21 10.73
N GLU A 528 -2.27 7.07 11.66
CA GLU A 528 -3.49 6.87 12.45
C GLU A 528 -4.74 6.81 11.57
N TYR A 529 -4.75 7.58 10.49
CA TYR A 529 -5.80 7.58 9.47
C TYR A 529 -5.85 6.25 8.72
N TYR A 530 -4.72 5.74 8.24
CA TYR A 530 -4.72 4.44 7.57
C TYR A 530 -5.06 3.30 8.54
N TYR A 531 -4.54 3.38 9.76
CA TYR A 531 -4.83 2.44 10.82
C TYR A 531 -6.33 2.37 11.09
N PHE A 532 -6.99 3.52 11.17
CA PHE A 532 -8.43 3.59 11.29
C PHE A 532 -9.13 2.86 10.13
N LEU A 533 -8.73 3.08 8.87
CA LEU A 533 -9.33 2.39 7.71
C LEU A 533 -9.19 0.85 7.76
N MET A 534 -8.09 0.36 8.34
CA MET A 534 -7.80 -1.07 8.44
C MET A 534 -8.31 -1.71 9.73
N SER A 535 -8.68 -0.91 10.72
CA SER A 535 -9.18 -1.37 12.02
C SER A 535 -10.57 -1.99 11.93
N GLN A 536 -10.90 -2.82 12.92
CA GLN A 536 -12.28 -3.18 13.21
C GLN A 536 -12.80 -2.22 14.27
N VAL A 537 -14.04 -1.76 14.10
CA VAL A 537 -14.75 -0.93 15.07
C VAL A 537 -15.78 -1.81 15.76
N GLY A 538 -15.72 -1.98 17.08
CA GLY A 538 -16.66 -2.86 17.78
C GLY A 538 -16.52 -4.35 17.42
N ILE A 539 -17.62 -5.11 17.38
CA ILE A 539 -17.63 -6.56 17.10
C ILE A 539 -18.03 -6.77 15.62
N ASN A 540 -17.08 -7.19 14.79
CA ASN A 540 -17.30 -7.51 13.37
C ASN A 540 -17.88 -6.36 12.52
N ASP A 541 -17.62 -5.09 12.88
CA ASP A 541 -17.88 -3.93 12.01
C ASP A 541 -16.52 -3.41 11.49
N SER A 542 -16.41 -3.25 10.17
CA SER A 542 -15.18 -2.86 9.48
C SER A 542 -15.32 -1.51 8.81
N ASN A 543 -14.21 -0.81 8.59
CA ASN A 543 -14.18 0.46 7.84
C ASN A 543 -13.97 0.23 6.33
N ALA A 544 -14.39 -0.94 5.82
CA ALA A 544 -14.29 -1.28 4.40
C ALA A 544 -15.12 -0.35 3.51
N ASP A 545 -16.21 0.19 4.03
CA ASP A 545 -17.04 1.23 3.41
C ASP A 545 -16.24 2.53 3.18
N ILE A 546 -15.66 3.07 4.26
CA ILE A 546 -14.84 4.30 4.20
C ILE A 546 -13.66 4.08 3.25
N PHE A 547 -12.99 2.92 3.38
CA PHE A 547 -11.86 2.55 2.54
C PHE A 547 -12.25 2.46 1.06
N ALA A 548 -13.35 1.78 0.75
CA ALA A 548 -13.83 1.60 -0.62
C ALA A 548 -14.17 2.95 -1.27
N VAL A 549 -14.94 3.79 -0.58
CA VAL A 549 -15.37 5.09 -1.11
C VAL A 549 -14.20 6.03 -1.35
N LEU A 550 -13.21 6.07 -0.45
CA LEU A 550 -12.01 6.91 -0.65
C LEU A 550 -11.08 6.41 -1.77
N HIS A 551 -11.24 5.15 -2.20
CA HIS A 551 -10.60 4.56 -3.37
C HIS A 551 -11.46 4.66 -4.65
N GLY A 552 -12.68 5.21 -4.57
CA GLY A 552 -13.57 5.37 -5.73
C GLY A 552 -14.34 4.11 -6.12
N TYR A 553 -14.48 3.15 -5.20
CA TYR A 553 -15.29 1.96 -5.42
C TYR A 553 -16.77 2.23 -5.18
N ASP A 554 -17.60 1.79 -6.12
CA ASP A 554 -19.05 1.95 -6.08
C ASP A 554 -19.74 0.93 -5.14
N GLY A 555 -19.04 -0.17 -4.83
CA GLY A 555 -19.54 -1.17 -3.89
C GLY A 555 -18.49 -2.19 -3.48
N TYR A 556 -18.94 -3.21 -2.76
CA TYR A 556 -18.14 -4.30 -2.24
C TYR A 556 -18.76 -5.66 -2.58
N LYS A 557 -17.93 -6.61 -3.03
CA LYS A 557 -18.35 -8.00 -3.29
C LYS A 557 -17.71 -8.97 -2.29
N ALA A 558 -18.56 -9.77 -1.64
CA ALA A 558 -18.14 -10.79 -0.69
C ALA A 558 -18.93 -12.09 -0.89
N MET A 559 -18.25 -13.23 -0.78
CA MET A 559 -18.91 -14.52 -0.62
C MET A 559 -19.18 -14.81 0.85
N HIS A 560 -20.41 -15.18 1.17
CA HIS A 560 -20.80 -15.70 2.48
C HIS A 560 -21.44 -17.09 2.30
N ASN A 561 -21.57 -17.85 3.38
CA ASN A 561 -22.04 -19.26 3.35
C ASN A 561 -23.37 -19.50 2.60
N ASP A 562 -24.18 -18.46 2.40
CA ASP A 562 -25.50 -18.50 1.74
C ASP A 562 -25.54 -17.76 0.38
N GLY A 563 -24.39 -17.29 -0.13
CA GLY A 563 -24.26 -16.77 -1.50
C GLY A 563 -23.34 -15.55 -1.63
N LEU A 564 -23.26 -15.02 -2.86
CA LEU A 564 -22.58 -13.76 -3.15
C LEU A 564 -23.45 -12.59 -2.70
N TYR A 565 -22.89 -11.71 -1.87
CA TYR A 565 -23.50 -10.44 -1.47
C TYR A 565 -22.79 -9.26 -2.12
N THR A 566 -23.59 -8.27 -2.47
CA THR A 566 -23.16 -6.99 -3.04
C THR A 566 -23.55 -5.89 -2.08
N VAL A 567 -22.58 -5.19 -1.51
CA VAL A 567 -22.83 -3.97 -0.73
C VAL A 567 -22.68 -2.79 -1.68
N VAL A 568 -23.75 -2.03 -1.88
CA VAL A 568 -23.73 -0.84 -2.73
C VAL A 568 -23.44 0.38 -1.86
N TYR A 569 -22.43 1.15 -2.26
CA TYR A 569 -22.07 2.43 -1.66
C TYR A 569 -22.54 3.58 -2.56
N ASN A 570 -22.31 3.48 -3.87
CA ASN A 570 -22.77 4.46 -4.85
C ASN A 570 -24.12 4.05 -5.46
N ARG A 571 -25.22 4.46 -4.81
CA ARG A 571 -26.56 4.12 -5.33
C ARG A 571 -26.90 4.84 -6.64
N SER A 572 -26.16 5.90 -7.00
CA SER A 572 -26.41 6.70 -8.20
C SER A 572 -26.03 5.99 -9.50
N LYS A 573 -25.16 4.97 -9.41
CA LYS A 573 -24.85 4.07 -10.53
C LYS A 573 -25.83 2.91 -10.69
N LEU A 574 -26.81 2.81 -9.80
CA LEU A 574 -27.87 1.84 -9.96
C LEU A 574 -28.97 2.38 -10.87
N GLY A 575 -29.63 1.48 -11.59
CA GLY A 575 -30.88 1.70 -12.28
C GLY A 575 -32.05 1.07 -11.54
N VAL A 576 -33.22 1.71 -11.59
CA VAL A 576 -34.51 1.19 -11.10
C VAL A 576 -35.57 1.38 -12.18
N LEU A 577 -36.53 0.46 -12.30
CA LEU A 577 -37.65 0.66 -13.23
C LEU A 577 -38.61 1.71 -12.69
N LYS A 578 -39.24 2.45 -13.61
CA LYS A 578 -40.15 3.57 -13.29
C LYS A 578 -41.37 3.15 -12.46
N ASP A 579 -41.81 1.90 -12.63
CA ASP A 579 -43.06 1.36 -12.08
C ASP A 579 -42.85 0.26 -11.01
N ASP A 580 -41.61 0.06 -10.53
CA ASP A 580 -41.25 -0.97 -9.52
C ASP A 580 -41.38 -0.51 -8.05
#